data_AF-A0AAD5NME2-F1
#
_entry.id   AF-A0AAD5NME2-F1
#
_cell.length_a   1.000
_cell.length_b   1.000
_cell.length_c   1.000
_cell.angle_alpha   90.00
_cell.angle_beta   90.00
_cell.angle_gamma   90.00
#
_symmetry.space_group_name_H-M   'P 1'
#
loop_
_entity.id
_entity.type
_entity.pdbx_description
1 polymer ?
#
loop_
_entity_poly.entity_id
_entity_poly.type
_entity_poly.pdbx_seq_one_letter_code
_entity_poly.pdbx_strand_id
1 'polypeptide(L)'
;MKYVFEQMQEKGLKIDAVTYTSMIHWLSNSGDVDGAVKIWEEMKYECRCPTVVLYTTYLKILFGDNRVKEATDVYKEMLQSGLSPNCYTYIVLMEHGTPC
;
A
#
# COMPACT_ATOMS: atom_id res chain seq x y z
N MET A 1 -13.42 3.29 9.58
CA MET A 1 -12.01 3.34 10.03
C MET A 1 -11.45 4.76 10.08
N LYS A 2 -11.77 5.63 9.11
CA LYS A 2 -11.28 7.01 9.02
C LYS A 2 -11.34 7.83 10.31
N TYR A 3 -12.50 7.93 10.97
CA TYR A 3 -12.66 8.69 12.22
C TYR A 3 -11.70 8.26 13.34
N VAL A 4 -11.56 6.94 13.55
CA VAL A 4 -10.68 6.41 14.62
C VAL A 4 -9.21 6.69 14.29
N PHE A 5 -8.84 6.59 13.02
CA PHE A 5 -7.50 6.90 12.54
C PHE A 5 -7.16 8.38 12.74
N GLU A 6 -8.05 9.29 12.37
CA GLU A 6 -7.89 10.74 12.58
C GLU A 6 -7.76 11.07 14.08
N GLN A 7 -8.56 10.44 14.94
CA GLN A 7 -8.44 10.60 16.40
C GLN A 7 -7.10 10.09 16.96
N MET A 8 -6.50 9.06 16.37
CA MET A 8 -5.16 8.60 16.75
C MET A 8 -4.10 9.63 16.37
N GLN A 9 -4.20 10.23 15.18
CA GLN A 9 -3.32 11.31 14.73
C GLN A 9 -3.44 12.56 15.59
N GLU A 10 -4.67 13.03 15.87
CA GLU A 10 -4.93 14.22 16.69
C GLU A 10 -4.38 14.09 18.12
N LYS A 11 -4.43 12.87 18.68
CA LYS A 11 -3.90 12.57 20.01
C LYS A 11 -2.39 12.33 20.01
N GLY A 12 -1.73 12.43 18.86
CA GLY A 12 -0.29 12.18 18.72
C GLY A 12 0.11 10.74 19.03
N LEU A 13 -0.82 9.79 18.88
CA LEU A 13 -0.50 8.38 19.07
C LEU A 13 0.41 7.92 17.94
N LYS A 14 1.48 7.20 18.28
CA LYS A 14 2.38 6.64 17.27
C LYS A 14 1.63 5.57 16.49
N ILE A 15 1.24 5.91 15.26
CA ILE A 15 0.63 4.98 14.32
C ILE A 15 1.72 4.02 13.82
N ASP A 16 1.44 2.72 13.88
CA ASP A 16 2.36 1.69 13.43
C ASP A 16 2.00 1.18 12.02
N ALA A 17 2.90 0.38 11.45
CA ALA A 17 2.71 -0.18 10.12
C ALA A 17 1.43 -1.02 10.00
N VAL A 18 0.99 -1.67 11.09
CA VAL A 18 -0.24 -2.50 11.11
C VAL A 18 -1.48 -1.62 10.96
N THR A 19 -1.52 -0.48 11.65
CA THR A 19 -2.63 0.47 11.58
C THR A 19 -2.72 1.09 10.19
N TYR A 20 -1.59 1.51 9.61
CA TYR A 20 -1.52 1.99 8.22
C TYR A 20 -1.98 0.93 7.20
N THR A 21 -1.49 -0.31 7.35
CA THR A 21 -1.90 -1.44 6.50
C THR A 21 -3.41 -1.64 6.54
N SER A 22 -3.98 -1.59 7.75
CA SER A 22 -5.42 -1.76 7.94
C SER A 22 -6.20 -0.63 7.27
N MET A 23 -5.76 0.62 7.39
CA MET A 23 -6.42 1.78 6.78
C MET A 23 -6.38 1.69 5.23
N ILE A 24 -5.23 1.31 4.66
CA ILE A 24 -5.07 1.10 3.21
C ILE A 24 -6.00 -0.01 2.70
N HIS A 25 -6.09 -1.14 3.40
CA HIS A 25 -7.02 -2.22 3.06
C HIS A 25 -8.49 -1.76 3.11
N TRP A 26 -8.86 -0.99 4.13
CA TRP A 26 -10.22 -0.48 4.26
C TRP A 26 -10.56 0.49 3.13
N LEU A 27 -9.66 1.42 2.80
CA LEU A 27 -9.83 2.39 1.71
C LEU A 27 -9.98 1.70 0.35
N SER A 28 -9.12 0.70 0.07
CA SER A 28 -9.24 -0.13 -1.12
C SER A 28 -10.59 -0.85 -1.21
N ASN A 29 -11.05 -1.46 -0.12
CA ASN A 29 -12.35 -2.15 -0.09
C ASN A 29 -13.53 -1.17 -0.25
N SER A 30 -13.37 0.10 0.13
CA SER A 30 -14.36 1.15 -0.13
C SER A 30 -14.28 1.76 -1.53
N GLY A 31 -13.32 1.35 -2.36
CA GLY A 31 -13.08 1.92 -3.70
C GLY A 31 -12.37 3.28 -3.70
N ASP A 32 -11.91 3.76 -2.54
CA ASP A 32 -11.18 5.03 -2.41
C ASP A 32 -9.67 4.80 -2.57
N VAL A 33 -9.27 4.52 -3.81
CA VAL A 33 -7.88 4.21 -4.15
C VAL A 33 -6.97 5.41 -3.94
N ASP A 34 -7.41 6.62 -4.28
CA ASP A 34 -6.65 7.85 -4.04
C ASP A 34 -6.42 8.11 -2.55
N GLY A 35 -7.43 7.85 -1.71
CA GLY A 35 -7.25 7.83 -0.27
C GLY A 35 -6.18 6.83 0.16
N ALA A 36 -6.19 5.61 -0.40
CA ALA A 36 -5.20 4.59 -0.08
C ALA A 36 -3.78 5.02 -0.48
N VAL A 37 -3.62 5.67 -1.64
CA VAL A 37 -2.34 6.27 -2.09
C VAL A 37 -1.86 7.34 -1.11
N LYS A 38 -2.76 8.22 -0.65
CA LYS A 38 -2.38 9.27 0.31
C LYS A 38 -1.88 8.69 1.63
N ILE A 39 -2.57 7.66 2.15
CA ILE A 39 -2.17 6.98 3.39
C ILE A 39 -0.86 6.20 3.20
N TRP A 40 -0.60 5.63 2.03
CA TRP A 40 0.67 5.00 1.70
C TRP A 40 1.85 5.97 1.76
N GLU A 41 1.71 7.16 1.15
CA GLU A 41 2.76 8.19 1.18
C GLU A 41 2.99 8.72 2.60
N GLU A 42 1.93 8.92 3.38
CA GLU A 42 2.05 9.31 4.79
C GLU A 42 2.83 8.25 5.60
N MET A 43 2.51 6.97 5.42
CA MET A 43 3.21 5.86 6.06
C MET A 43 4.70 5.84 5.68
N LYS A 44 5.04 6.08 4.41
CA LYS A 44 6.44 6.15 3.97
C LYS A 44 7.20 7.28 4.65
N TYR A 45 6.56 8.44 4.86
CA TYR A 45 7.17 9.58 5.52
C TYR A 45 7.38 9.35 7.02
N GLU A 46 6.35 8.86 7.71
CA GLU A 46 6.30 8.71 9.17
C GLU A 46 6.99 7.42 9.68
N CYS A 47 6.66 6.27 9.09
CA CYS A 47 7.12 4.97 9.57
C CYS A 47 8.42 4.49 8.92
N ARG A 48 8.70 4.92 7.69
CA ARG A 48 9.92 4.60 6.90
C ARG A 48 10.28 3.10 6.78
N CYS A 49 9.36 2.19 7.11
CA CYS A 49 9.60 0.75 7.09
C CYS A 49 8.37 -0.02 6.57
N PRO A 50 7.98 0.17 5.29
CA PRO A 50 6.98 -0.68 4.65
C PRO A 50 7.45 -2.15 4.63
N THR A 51 6.53 -3.07 4.93
CA THR A 51 6.80 -4.52 4.90
C THR A 51 6.49 -5.12 3.53
N VAL A 52 7.00 -6.32 3.23
CA VAL A 52 6.67 -7.07 1.99
C VAL A 52 5.16 -7.21 1.79
N VAL A 53 4.42 -7.46 2.87
CA VAL A 53 2.96 -7.58 2.84
C VAL A 53 2.32 -6.26 2.42
N LEU A 54 2.78 -5.15 3.00
CA LEU A 54 2.26 -3.82 2.72
C LEU A 54 2.51 -3.40 1.26
N TYR A 55 3.73 -3.61 0.75
CA TYR A 55 4.03 -3.41 -0.68
C TYR A 55 3.14 -4.24 -1.59
N THR A 56 2.96 -5.53 -1.26
CA THR A 56 2.17 -6.43 -2.11
C THR A 56 0.68 -6.06 -2.10
N THR A 57 0.14 -5.67 -0.94
CA THR A 57 -1.21 -5.11 -0.85
C THR A 57 -1.34 -3.87 -1.71
N TYR A 58 -0.41 -2.93 -1.59
CA TYR A 58 -0.49 -1.67 -2.34
C TYR A 58 -0.38 -1.87 -3.86
N LEU A 59 0.49 -2.79 -4.30
CA LEU A 59 0.56 -3.22 -5.70
C LEU A 59 -0.79 -3.72 -6.20
N LYS A 60 -1.45 -4.61 -5.44
CA LYS A 60 -2.77 -5.15 -5.81
C LYS A 60 -3.82 -4.04 -5.95
N ILE A 61 -3.79 -3.05 -5.06
CA ILE A 61 -4.72 -1.90 -5.10
C ILE A 61 -4.52 -1.11 -6.39
N LEU A 62 -3.27 -0.74 -6.70
CA LEU A 62 -2.95 0.04 -7.91
C LEU A 62 -3.28 -0.72 -9.19
N PHE A 63 -3.00 -2.02 -9.23
CA PHE A 63 -3.36 -2.85 -10.37
C PHE A 63 -4.88 -2.99 -10.56
N GLY A 64 -5.63 -3.14 -9.47
CA GLY A 64 -7.10 -3.18 -9.51
C GLY A 64 -7.74 -1.88 -10.02
N ASP A 65 -7.04 -0.75 -9.87
CA ASP A 65 -7.45 0.57 -10.36
C ASP A 65 -6.84 0.95 -11.72
N ASN A 66 -6.21 -0.01 -12.41
CA ASN A 66 -5.54 0.20 -13.70
C ASN A 66 -4.39 1.24 -13.68
N ARG A 67 -3.82 1.51 -12.50
CA ARG A 67 -2.66 2.40 -12.28
C ARG A 67 -1.34 1.66 -12.47
N VAL A 68 -1.21 0.98 -13.61
CA VAL A 68 -0.10 0.05 -13.92
C VAL A 68 1.28 0.70 -13.83
N LYS A 69 1.41 1.96 -14.24
CA LYS A 69 2.69 2.70 -14.16
C LYS A 69 3.14 2.87 -12.71
N GLU A 70 2.24 3.32 -11.84
CA GLU A 70 2.53 3.52 -10.43
C GLU A 70 2.82 2.19 -9.72
N ALA A 71 2.05 1.14 -10.05
CA ALA A 71 2.33 -0.21 -9.54
C ALA A 71 3.75 -0.68 -9.93
N THR A 72 4.16 -0.41 -11.17
CA THR A 72 5.51 -0.77 -11.63
C THR A 72 6.60 -0.02 -10.86
N ASP A 73 6.38 1.25 -10.54
CA ASP A 73 7.34 2.06 -9.78
C ASP A 73 7.42 1.62 -8.32
N VAL A 74 6.29 1.28 -7.70
CA VAL A 74 6.23 0.67 -6.36
C VAL A 74 6.99 -0.66 -6.31
N TYR A 75 6.85 -1.50 -7.35
CA TYR A 75 7.58 -2.77 -7.42
C TYR A 75 9.09 -2.55 -7.51
N LYS A 76 9.55 -1.57 -8.31
CA LYS A 76 10.97 -1.21 -8.37
C LYS A 76 11.48 -0.68 -7.03
N GLU A 77 10.69 0.15 -6.35
CA GLU A 77 11.03 0.69 -5.03
C GLU A 77 11.21 -0.43 -3.99
N MET A 78 10.33 -1.43 -4.01
CA MET A 78 10.44 -2.61 -3.14
C MET A 78 11.78 -3.34 -3.33
N LEU A 79 12.19 -3.55 -4.59
CA LEU A 79 13.47 -4.17 -4.93
C LEU A 79 14.66 -3.31 -4.48
N GLN A 80 14.60 -1.99 -4.70
CA GLN A 80 15.64 -1.05 -4.30
C GLN A 80 15.79 -0.95 -2.78
N SER A 81 14.70 -1.21 -2.03
CA SER A 81 14.70 -1.26 -0.57
C SER A 81 15.29 -2.55 0.00
N GLY A 82 15.78 -3.46 -0.85
CA GLY A 82 16.35 -4.75 -0.43
C GLY A 82 15.31 -5.77 0.01
N LEU A 83 14.02 -5.50 -0.18
CA LEU A 83 12.94 -6.42 0.15
C LEU A 83 12.74 -7.41 -0.99
N SER A 84 12.71 -8.70 -0.65
CA SER A 84 12.45 -9.76 -1.63
C SER A 84 10.95 -9.93 -1.84
N PRO A 85 10.45 -9.81 -3.08
CA PRO A 85 9.08 -10.18 -3.44
C PRO A 85 8.79 -11.64 -3.06
N ASN A 86 7.60 -11.92 -2.56
CA ASN A 86 7.17 -13.28 -2.26
C ASN A 86 6.31 -13.84 -3.39
N CYS A 87 5.92 -15.12 -3.28
CA CYS A 87 5.05 -15.77 -4.27
C CYS A 87 3.75 -15.00 -4.53
N TYR A 88 3.19 -14.36 -3.49
CA TYR A 88 1.98 -13.56 -3.62
C TYR A 88 2.22 -12.29 -4.45
N THR A 89 3.38 -11.64 -4.29
CA THR A 89 3.76 -10.50 -5.14
C THR A 89 3.79 -10.89 -6.62
N TYR A 90 4.37 -12.05 -6.95
CA TYR A 90 4.41 -12.53 -8.33
C TYR A 90 3.03 -12.89 -8.88
N ILE A 91 2.14 -13.48 -8.06
CA ILE A 91 0.75 -13.74 -8.45
C ILE A 91 0.06 -12.44 -8.84
N VAL A 92 0.14 -11.41 -8.01
CA VAL A 92 -0.45 -10.09 -8.27
C VAL A 92 0.08 -9.50 -9.58
N LEU A 93 1.39 -9.58 -9.82
CA LEU A 93 2.03 -9.10 -11.05
C LEU A 93 1.60 -9.88 -12.29
N MET A 94 1.43 -11.20 -12.21
CA MET A 94 1.00 -12.00 -13.36
C MET A 94 -0.48 -11.78 -13.68
N GLU A 95 -1.34 -11.68 -12.67
CA GLU A 95 -2.78 -11.44 -12.85
C GLU A 95 -3.07 -10.10 -13.53
N HIS A 96 -2.23 -9.07 -13.29
CA HIS A 96 -2.53 -7.69 -13.70
C HIS A 96 -1.47 -7.06 -14.61
N GLY A 97 -0.32 -7.71 -14.82
CA GLY A 97 0.81 -7.19 -15.59
C GLY A 97 0.83 -7.56 -17.07
N THR A 98 -0.05 -8.45 -17.52
CA THR A 98 -0.29 -8.67 -18.94
C THR A 98 -1.46 -7.81 -19.39
N PRO A 99 -1.23 -6.73 -20.18
CA PRO A 99 -2.31 -6.23 -21.02
C PRO A 99 -2.63 -7.36 -22.01
N CYS A 100 -3.85 -7.88 -21.96
CA CYS A 100 -4.37 -8.68 -23.06
C CYS A 100 -4.24 -7.88 -24.38
#